data_AF-A0A524IBT5-F1
#
_entry.id   AF-A0A524IBT5-F1
#
_cell.length_a   1.000
_cell.length_b   1.000
_cell.length_c   1.000
_cell.angle_alpha   90.00
_cell.angle_beta   90.00
_cell.angle_gamma   90.00
#
_symmetry.space_group_name_H-M   'P 1'
#
loop_
_entity.id
_entity.type
_entity.pdbx_description
1 polymer ?
#
loop_
_entity_poly.entity_id
_entity_poly.type
_entity_poly.pdbx_seq_one_letter_code
_entity_poly.pdbx_strand_id
1 'polypeptide(L)'
;MTEIPKGNISDLSKNWQADMLSGFLVFLIALPLCLGISLACGYPAISGIFTAIIGGMLATFFSNSELTIKGPAAGLIVIAIGCVTEFGFTGGEDPALDFQAYRLALGVGVVAGIIQIFLGLFRAGILGEFFPRSAVHGLLTAIGIIIMAKQFPIALGVRPDGKPLELIAKIPQFVMEMNPLVGLIGIMSLLIMFSYLFIKNPKIKVIPAPMVVLLVTVPLAMYLNFSQEQTYSFNGQEYSLGKRFLVSVPENMFHAITFPDFSGLLTPTGWKYVVMFSLIGSIESLLSAKAIDGID
;
A
#
# COMPACT_ATOMS: atom_id res chain seq x y z
N MET A 1 15.54 -23.08 20.76
CA MET A 1 14.98 -22.98 19.38
C MET A 1 16.19 -22.82 18.48
N THR A 2 16.71 -23.90 17.90
CA THR A 2 18.04 -23.96 17.28
C THR A 2 18.03 -24.62 15.90
N GLU A 3 16.87 -24.76 15.28
CA GLU A 3 16.77 -25.23 13.90
C GLU A 3 16.08 -24.16 13.06
N ILE A 4 16.74 -23.76 11.96
CA ILE A 4 16.18 -22.89 10.94
C ILE A 4 14.94 -23.61 10.39
N PRO A 5 13.75 -22.99 10.42
CA PRO A 5 12.53 -23.62 9.92
C PRO A 5 12.73 -23.96 8.44
N LYS A 6 12.60 -25.24 8.09
CA LYS A 6 12.64 -25.67 6.69
C LYS A 6 11.20 -25.63 6.19
N GLY A 7 10.96 -25.13 4.98
CA GLY A 7 9.64 -25.07 4.33
C GLY A 7 8.99 -26.44 4.01
N ASN A 8 9.07 -27.43 4.90
CA ASN A 8 8.57 -28.78 4.75
C ASN A 8 7.30 -29.01 5.58
N ILE A 9 6.41 -29.89 5.11
CA ILE A 9 5.15 -30.25 5.77
C ILE A 9 5.34 -30.75 7.21
N SER A 10 6.47 -31.43 7.48
CA SER A 10 6.81 -31.90 8.82
C SER A 10 7.04 -30.75 9.81
N ASP A 11 7.66 -29.66 9.37
CA ASP A 11 7.97 -28.51 10.23
C ASP A 11 6.74 -27.60 10.38
N LEU A 12 5.89 -27.50 9.35
CA LEU A 12 4.57 -26.89 9.47
C LEU A 12 3.73 -27.57 10.56
N SER A 13 3.73 -28.91 10.63
CA SER A 13 3.02 -29.63 11.70
C SER A 13 3.62 -29.38 13.09
N LYS A 14 4.93 -29.17 13.20
CA LYS A 14 5.59 -28.89 14.49
C LYS A 14 5.29 -27.46 14.96
N ASN A 15 5.25 -26.50 14.05
CA ASN A 15 5.10 -25.07 14.35
C ASN A 15 3.66 -24.55 14.16
N TRP A 16 2.70 -25.41 13.81
CA TRP A 16 1.32 -25.04 13.44
C TRP A 16 0.68 -23.97 14.34
N GLN A 17 0.78 -24.11 15.66
CA GLN A 17 0.19 -23.14 16.59
C GLN A 17 0.87 -21.77 16.52
N ALA A 18 2.20 -21.75 16.42
CA ALA A 18 2.98 -20.53 16.31
C ALA A 18 2.76 -19.86 14.95
N ASP A 19 2.76 -20.64 13.86
CA ASP A 19 2.55 -20.17 12.49
C ASP A 19 1.13 -19.65 12.25
N MET A 20 0.13 -20.30 12.85
CA MET A 20 -1.26 -19.85 12.76
C MET A 20 -1.47 -18.54 13.52
N LEU A 21 -0.89 -18.41 14.72
CA LEU A 21 -0.98 -17.17 15.52
C LEU A 21 -0.21 -16.03 14.85
N SER A 22 1.01 -16.28 14.37
CA SER A 22 1.83 -15.28 13.68
C SER A 22 1.18 -14.85 12.37
N GLY A 23 0.68 -15.80 11.57
CA GLY A 23 -0.06 -15.54 10.34
C GLY A 23 -1.32 -14.70 10.59
N PHE A 24 -2.07 -14.98 11.66
CA PHE A 24 -3.23 -14.17 12.04
C PHE A 24 -2.85 -12.74 12.43
N LEU A 25 -1.78 -12.56 13.22
CA LEU A 25 -1.28 -11.24 13.60
C LEU A 25 -0.76 -10.46 12.40
N VAL A 26 -0.02 -11.12 11.51
CA VAL A 26 0.47 -10.54 10.25
C VAL A 26 -0.70 -10.13 9.37
N PHE A 27 -1.74 -10.94 9.25
CA PHE A 27 -2.97 -10.60 8.54
C PHE A 27 -3.62 -9.32 9.10
N LEU A 28 -3.75 -9.20 10.42
CA LEU A 28 -4.31 -8.01 11.07
C LEU A 28 -3.49 -6.74 10.77
N ILE A 29 -2.17 -6.86 10.66
CA ILE A 29 -1.29 -5.74 10.26
C ILE A 29 -1.43 -5.45 8.76
N ALA A 30 -1.44 -6.50 7.95
CA ALA A 30 -1.38 -6.40 6.50
C ALA A 30 -2.67 -5.84 5.90
N LEU A 31 -3.84 -6.14 6.45
CA LEU A 31 -5.13 -5.71 5.90
C LEU A 31 -5.22 -4.16 5.74
N PRO A 32 -5.06 -3.34 6.79
CA PRO A 32 -5.07 -1.88 6.64
C PRO A 32 -3.94 -1.36 5.75
N LEU A 33 -2.76 -1.98 5.86
CA LEU A 33 -1.59 -1.59 5.07
C LEU A 33 -1.82 -1.81 3.57
N CYS A 34 -2.40 -2.95 3.18
CA CYS A 34 -2.70 -3.29 1.79
C CYS A 34 -3.72 -2.32 1.18
N LEU A 35 -4.77 -1.97 1.93
CA LEU A 35 -5.76 -0.98 1.50
C LEU A 35 -5.11 0.39 1.29
N GLY A 36 -4.32 0.85 2.25
CA GLY A 36 -3.63 2.15 2.19
C GLY A 36 -2.62 2.23 1.04
N ILE A 37 -1.80 1.20 0.84
CA ILE A 37 -0.83 1.14 -0.26
C ILE A 37 -1.54 1.14 -1.62
N SER A 38 -2.61 0.36 -1.77
CA SER A 38 -3.37 0.31 -3.03
C SER A 38 -3.99 1.66 -3.39
N LEU A 39 -4.57 2.35 -2.40
CA LEU A 39 -5.10 3.70 -2.59
C LEU A 39 -4.00 4.72 -2.92
N ALA A 40 -2.82 4.61 -2.29
CA ALA A 40 -1.68 5.47 -2.61
C ALA A 40 -1.14 5.26 -4.04
N CYS A 41 -1.31 4.06 -4.60
CA CYS A 41 -1.02 3.74 -6.00
C CYS A 41 -2.07 4.29 -6.99
N GLY A 42 -3.20 4.83 -6.50
CA GLY A 42 -4.34 5.22 -7.33
C GLY A 42 -5.16 4.02 -7.83
N TYR A 43 -5.01 2.86 -7.18
CA TYR A 43 -5.72 1.63 -7.55
C TYR A 43 -6.95 1.46 -6.64
N PRO A 44 -7.94 0.65 -7.05
CA PRO A 44 -9.03 0.26 -6.15
C PRO A 44 -8.47 -0.32 -4.86
N ALA A 45 -9.03 0.01 -3.69
CA ALA A 45 -8.46 -0.42 -2.41
C ALA A 45 -8.33 -1.96 -2.30
N ILE A 46 -9.34 -2.66 -2.83
CA ILE A 46 -9.43 -4.12 -2.87
C ILE A 46 -8.32 -4.81 -3.68
N SER A 47 -7.70 -4.14 -4.67
CA SER A 47 -6.59 -4.75 -5.41
C SER A 47 -5.37 -5.01 -4.52
N GLY A 48 -5.17 -4.21 -3.46
CA GLY A 48 -4.14 -4.47 -2.47
C GLY A 48 -4.37 -5.78 -1.71
N ILE A 49 -5.63 -6.05 -1.33
CA ILE A 49 -6.02 -7.29 -0.66
C ILE A 49 -5.80 -8.49 -1.60
N PHE A 50 -6.27 -8.41 -2.85
CA PHE A 50 -6.04 -9.47 -3.84
C PHE A 50 -4.55 -9.72 -4.09
N THR A 51 -3.73 -8.67 -4.14
CA THR A 51 -2.28 -8.78 -4.31
C THR A 51 -1.65 -9.54 -3.14
N ALA A 52 -2.07 -9.27 -1.89
CA ALA A 52 -1.58 -9.99 -0.72
C ALA A 52 -2.05 -11.45 -0.69
N ILE A 53 -3.32 -11.72 -1.02
CA ILE A 53 -3.88 -13.07 -1.05
C ILE A 53 -3.18 -13.91 -2.13
N ILE A 54 -3.17 -13.44 -3.38
CA ILE A 54 -2.61 -14.17 -4.53
C ILE A 54 -1.08 -14.26 -4.39
N GLY A 55 -0.42 -13.15 -4.04
CA GLY A 55 1.01 -13.11 -3.83
C GLY A 55 1.46 -14.03 -2.69
N GLY A 56 0.77 -14.01 -1.56
CA GLY A 56 1.03 -14.92 -0.45
C GLY A 56 0.83 -16.39 -0.83
N MET A 57 -0.30 -16.74 -1.46
CA MET A 57 -0.55 -18.14 -1.82
C MET A 57 0.40 -18.66 -2.90
N LEU A 58 0.59 -17.93 -3.99
CA LEU A 58 1.39 -18.42 -5.12
C LEU A 58 2.88 -18.40 -4.80
N ALA A 59 3.39 -17.31 -4.23
CA ALA A 59 4.82 -17.18 -4.00
C ALA A 59 5.34 -18.17 -2.95
N THR A 60 4.54 -18.57 -1.96
CA THR A 60 4.95 -19.56 -0.96
C THR A 60 5.35 -20.90 -1.59
N PHE A 61 4.78 -21.28 -2.74
CA PHE A 61 5.16 -22.51 -3.44
C PHE A 61 6.46 -22.40 -4.25
N PHE A 62 6.89 -21.18 -4.61
CA PHE A 62 8.07 -20.94 -5.44
C PHE A 62 9.24 -20.29 -4.68
N SER A 63 8.99 -19.74 -3.49
CA SER A 63 9.95 -18.96 -2.71
C SER A 63 10.69 -19.85 -1.72
N ASN A 64 12.02 -19.76 -1.71
CA ASN A 64 12.89 -20.38 -0.69
C ASN A 64 13.19 -19.38 0.45
N SER A 65 12.19 -18.61 0.89
CA SER A 65 12.36 -17.66 1.99
C SER A 65 11.14 -17.73 2.89
N GLU A 66 11.28 -18.56 3.93
CA GLU A 66 10.22 -19.06 4.79
C GLU A 66 9.54 -17.97 5.63
N LEU A 67 10.27 -16.89 5.96
CA LEU A 67 9.73 -15.77 6.76
C LEU A 67 9.28 -14.56 5.92
N THR A 68 9.44 -14.59 4.58
CA THR A 68 9.01 -13.46 3.73
C THR A 68 7.50 -13.38 3.59
N ILE A 69 6.97 -12.16 3.74
CA ILE A 69 5.57 -11.82 3.46
C ILE A 69 5.50 -11.20 2.06
N LYS A 70 4.48 -11.57 1.27
CA LYS A 70 4.25 -11.04 -0.08
C LYS A 70 2.94 -10.25 -0.12
N GLY A 71 2.98 -9.07 -0.74
CA GLY A 71 1.84 -8.19 -0.86
C GLY A 71 2.21 -6.89 -1.58
N PRO A 72 1.32 -5.88 -1.57
CA PRO A 72 1.60 -4.57 -2.12
C PRO A 72 2.85 -3.96 -1.50
N ALA A 73 3.86 -3.66 -2.32
CA ALA A 73 5.11 -3.08 -1.85
C ALA A 73 5.00 -1.55 -1.80
N ALA A 74 5.27 -0.97 -0.63
CA ALA A 74 5.29 0.48 -0.46
C ALA A 74 6.32 1.15 -1.39
N GLY A 75 7.44 0.46 -1.70
CA GLY A 75 8.46 0.97 -2.59
C GLY A 75 8.03 1.13 -4.04
N LEU A 76 6.95 0.45 -4.46
CA LEU A 76 6.40 0.55 -5.81
C LEU A 76 5.30 1.62 -5.94
N ILE A 77 4.87 2.26 -4.83
CA ILE A 77 3.78 3.25 -4.85
C ILE A 77 4.03 4.35 -5.87
N VAL A 78 5.24 4.93 -5.87
CA VAL A 78 5.60 6.06 -6.73
C VAL A 78 5.56 5.66 -8.21
N ILE A 79 5.97 4.43 -8.52
CA ILE A 79 5.95 3.89 -9.88
C ILE A 79 4.51 3.62 -10.30
N ALA A 80 3.72 3.00 -9.43
CA ALA A 80 2.34 2.64 -9.71
C ALA A 80 1.46 3.86 -9.92
N ILE A 81 1.54 4.87 -9.03
CA ILE A 81 0.79 6.12 -9.20
C ILE A 81 1.28 6.90 -10.42
N GLY A 82 2.60 6.95 -10.66
CA GLY A 82 3.15 7.55 -11.87
C GLY A 82 2.61 6.88 -13.15
N CYS A 83 2.53 5.55 -13.15
CA CYS A 83 2.05 4.75 -14.27
C CYS A 83 0.61 5.11 -14.62
N VAL A 84 -0.29 5.09 -13.64
CA VAL A 84 -1.69 5.44 -13.91
C VAL A 84 -1.85 6.92 -14.23
N THR A 85 -1.09 7.82 -13.60
CA THR A 85 -1.11 9.26 -13.93
C THR A 85 -0.69 9.52 -15.38
N GLU A 86 0.37 8.87 -15.88
CA GLU A 86 0.79 9.00 -17.28
C GLU A 86 -0.17 8.30 -18.27
N PHE A 87 -1.02 7.39 -17.78
CA PHE A 87 -2.13 6.81 -18.54
C PHE A 87 -3.46 7.57 -18.41
N GLY A 88 -3.46 8.75 -17.77
CA GLY A 88 -4.64 9.62 -17.71
C GLY A 88 -5.46 9.51 -16.42
N PHE A 89 -4.91 8.94 -15.35
CA PHE A 89 -5.54 8.96 -14.03
C PHE A 89 -5.72 10.39 -13.52
N THR A 90 -6.95 10.69 -13.14
CA THR A 90 -7.45 12.00 -12.72
C THR A 90 -7.52 12.15 -11.20
N GLY A 91 -7.43 11.06 -10.43
CA GLY A 91 -7.51 11.13 -8.97
C GLY A 91 -8.94 11.23 -8.45
N GLY A 92 -9.90 10.63 -9.15
CA GLY A 92 -11.31 10.56 -8.78
C GLY A 92 -12.20 11.60 -9.45
N GLU A 93 -11.69 12.40 -10.39
CA GLU A 93 -12.49 13.33 -11.19
C GLU A 93 -13.32 12.59 -12.26
N ASP A 94 -12.70 11.64 -12.95
CA ASP A 94 -13.34 10.77 -13.92
C ASP A 94 -13.07 9.30 -13.57
N PRO A 95 -14.03 8.62 -12.92
CA PRO A 95 -13.91 7.22 -12.54
C PRO A 95 -13.69 6.28 -13.73
N ALA A 96 -14.14 6.63 -14.94
CA ALA A 96 -13.97 5.80 -16.12
C ALA A 96 -12.54 5.87 -16.64
N LEU A 97 -11.95 7.06 -16.68
CA LEU A 97 -10.53 7.25 -17.02
C LEU A 97 -9.62 6.60 -15.99
N ASP A 98 -9.92 6.77 -14.70
CA ASP A 98 -9.15 6.14 -13.62
C ASP A 98 -9.17 4.62 -13.71
N PHE A 99 -10.35 4.04 -14.00
CA PHE A 99 -10.49 2.60 -14.19
C PHE A 99 -9.75 2.10 -15.45
N GLN A 100 -9.77 2.87 -16.53
CA GLN A 100 -9.02 2.55 -17.73
C GLN A 100 -7.50 2.58 -17.46
N ALA A 101 -7.00 3.64 -16.83
CA ALA A 101 -5.59 3.77 -16.46
C ALA A 101 -5.14 2.61 -15.56
N TYR A 102 -5.97 2.22 -14.59
CA TYR A 102 -5.72 1.04 -13.76
C TYR A 102 -5.61 -0.26 -14.60
N ARG A 103 -6.52 -0.50 -15.54
CA ARG A 103 -6.45 -1.69 -16.43
C ARG A 103 -5.21 -1.71 -17.31
N LEU A 104 -4.76 -0.55 -17.81
CA LEU A 104 -3.51 -0.42 -18.56
C LEU A 104 -2.30 -0.73 -17.67
N ALA A 105 -2.29 -0.22 -16.43
CA ALA A 105 -1.25 -0.52 -15.45
C ALA A 105 -1.20 -2.01 -15.08
N LEU A 106 -2.34 -2.71 -15.01
CA LEU A 106 -2.37 -4.17 -14.86
C LEU A 106 -1.70 -4.88 -16.04
N GLY A 107 -1.94 -4.44 -17.28
CA GLY A 107 -1.28 -4.98 -18.47
C GLY A 107 0.23 -4.80 -18.43
N VAL A 108 0.69 -3.62 -18.02
CA VAL A 108 2.11 -3.33 -17.76
C VAL A 108 2.67 -4.25 -16.67
N GLY A 109 1.95 -4.43 -15.56
CA GLY A 109 2.35 -5.28 -14.44
C GLY A 109 2.52 -6.75 -14.82
N VAL A 110 1.63 -7.29 -15.67
CA VAL A 110 1.75 -8.66 -16.19
C VAL A 110 3.04 -8.83 -17.00
N VAL A 111 3.34 -7.89 -17.91
CA VAL A 111 4.57 -7.97 -18.72
C VAL A 111 5.82 -7.76 -17.87
N ALA A 112 5.80 -6.84 -16.92
CA ALA A 112 6.88 -6.65 -15.96
C ALA A 112 7.15 -7.94 -15.17
N GLY A 113 6.10 -8.63 -14.69
CA GLY A 113 6.22 -9.91 -14.01
C GLY A 113 6.82 -11.02 -14.89
N ILE A 114 6.42 -11.10 -16.16
CA ILE A 114 7.01 -12.04 -17.13
C ILE A 114 8.51 -11.75 -17.30
N ILE A 115 8.90 -10.48 -17.44
CA ILE A 115 10.31 -10.09 -17.52
C ILE A 115 11.06 -10.47 -16.24
N GLN A 116 10.47 -10.27 -15.06
CA GLN A 116 11.09 -10.67 -13.80
C GLN A 116 11.29 -12.19 -13.69
N ILE A 117 10.36 -12.99 -14.22
CA ILE A 117 10.54 -14.44 -14.32
C ILE A 117 11.76 -14.76 -15.19
N PHE A 118 11.88 -14.13 -16.37
CA PHE A 118 13.07 -14.32 -17.21
C PHE A 118 14.36 -13.88 -16.51
N LEU A 119 14.38 -12.72 -15.84
CA LEU A 119 15.53 -12.25 -15.07
C LEU A 119 15.92 -13.26 -13.96
N GLY A 120 14.93 -13.85 -13.28
CA GLY A 120 15.13 -14.91 -12.31
C GLY A 120 15.74 -16.18 -12.91
N LEU A 121 15.23 -16.62 -14.07
CA LEU A 121 15.77 -17.78 -14.80
C LEU A 121 17.21 -17.58 -15.25
N PHE A 122 17.56 -16.37 -15.70
CA PHE A 122 18.94 -16.00 -16.06
C PHE A 122 19.83 -15.69 -14.85
N ARG A 123 19.33 -15.82 -13.62
CA ARG A 123 20.04 -15.49 -12.37
C ARG A 123 20.58 -14.06 -12.36
N ALA A 124 19.85 -13.14 -12.98
CA ALA A 124 20.19 -11.72 -13.02
C ALA A 124 20.04 -11.03 -11.65
N GLY A 125 19.58 -11.74 -10.61
CA GLY A 125 19.50 -11.22 -9.24
C GLY A 125 20.83 -10.74 -8.67
N ILE A 126 21.96 -11.28 -9.16
CA ILE A 126 23.32 -10.82 -8.81
C ILE A 126 23.49 -9.31 -9.14
N LEU A 127 22.79 -8.80 -10.16
CA LEU A 127 22.85 -7.38 -10.51
C LEU A 127 22.34 -6.47 -9.38
N GLY A 128 21.45 -6.98 -8.51
CA GLY A 128 20.99 -6.26 -7.33
C GLY A 128 22.10 -5.99 -6.31
N GLU A 129 23.16 -6.81 -6.28
CA GLU A 129 24.30 -6.62 -5.36
C GLU A 129 25.16 -5.40 -5.73
N PHE A 130 25.11 -4.97 -6.98
CA PHE A 130 25.87 -3.81 -7.47
C PHE A 130 25.19 -2.47 -7.18
N PHE A 131 23.97 -2.46 -6.61
CA PHE A 131 23.31 -1.21 -6.23
C PHE A 131 23.99 -0.59 -5.00
N PRO A 132 24.49 0.65 -5.10
CA PRO A 132 25.08 1.33 -3.94
C PRO A 132 24.04 1.48 -2.83
N ARG A 133 24.42 1.15 -1.58
CA ARG A 133 23.52 1.32 -0.42
C ARG A 133 23.00 2.76 -0.32
N SER A 134 23.83 3.74 -0.67
CA SER A 134 23.45 5.16 -0.71
C SER A 134 22.32 5.44 -1.70
N ALA A 135 22.30 4.78 -2.87
CA ALA A 135 21.24 4.91 -3.85
C ALA A 135 19.92 4.31 -3.33
N VAL A 136 19.98 3.14 -2.68
CA VAL A 136 18.82 2.50 -2.05
C VAL A 136 18.24 3.38 -0.93
N HIS A 137 19.09 3.93 -0.06
CA HIS A 137 18.63 4.85 0.99
C HIS A 137 18.02 6.13 0.41
N GLY A 138 18.60 6.69 -0.65
CA GLY A 138 18.03 7.83 -1.37
C GLY A 138 16.65 7.53 -1.96
N LEU A 139 16.50 6.36 -2.59
CA LEU A 139 15.22 5.87 -3.12
C LEU A 139 14.16 5.74 -2.03
N LEU A 140 14.46 5.03 -0.94
CA LEU A 140 13.53 4.84 0.19
C LEU A 140 13.15 6.17 0.86
N THR A 141 14.11 7.09 1.01
CA THR A 141 13.86 8.43 1.56
C THR A 141 12.92 9.23 0.65
N ALA A 142 13.16 9.21 -0.66
CA ALA A 142 12.29 9.87 -1.62
C ALA A 142 10.86 9.31 -1.60
N ILE A 143 10.72 7.97 -1.55
CA ILE A 143 9.41 7.31 -1.44
C ILE A 143 8.70 7.74 -0.15
N GLY A 144 9.40 7.74 0.99
CA GLY A 144 8.84 8.19 2.27
C GLY A 144 8.33 9.65 2.21
N ILE A 145 9.11 10.56 1.64
CA ILE A 145 8.71 11.96 1.46
C ILE A 145 7.48 12.07 0.54
N ILE A 146 7.44 11.32 -0.57
CA ILE A 146 6.30 11.35 -1.49
C ILE A 146 5.03 10.83 -0.83
N ILE A 147 5.13 9.75 -0.04
CA ILE A 147 4.00 9.22 0.72
C ILE A 147 3.51 10.26 1.72
N MET A 148 4.41 10.86 2.51
CA MET A 148 4.04 11.91 3.47
C MET A 148 3.35 13.09 2.77
N ALA A 149 3.91 13.58 1.66
CA ALA A 149 3.35 14.68 0.89
C ALA A 149 1.93 14.39 0.36
N LYS A 150 1.66 13.15 -0.05
CA LYS A 150 0.34 12.74 -0.55
C LYS A 150 -0.67 12.43 0.55
N GLN A 151 -0.23 11.84 1.65
CA GLN A 151 -1.13 11.43 2.74
C GLN A 151 -1.48 12.58 3.68
N PHE A 152 -0.62 13.60 3.79
CA PHE A 152 -0.88 14.78 4.63
C PHE A 152 -2.21 15.49 4.32
N PRO A 153 -2.51 15.92 3.06
CA PRO A 153 -3.79 16.56 2.75
C PRO A 153 -4.99 15.62 2.97
N ILE A 154 -4.83 14.31 2.67
CA ILE A 154 -5.88 13.30 2.88
C ILE A 154 -6.26 13.21 4.36
N ALA A 155 -5.26 13.23 5.26
CA ALA A 155 -5.48 13.22 6.70
C ALA A 155 -6.23 14.46 7.21
N LEU A 156 -6.19 15.57 6.47
CA LEU A 156 -6.91 16.81 6.74
C LEU A 156 -8.27 16.89 6.02
N GLY A 157 -8.64 15.87 5.24
CA GLY A 157 -9.86 15.85 4.45
C GLY A 157 -9.81 16.73 3.20
N VAL A 158 -8.61 17.04 2.72
CA VAL A 158 -8.37 17.83 1.50
C VAL A 158 -7.84 16.91 0.40
N ARG A 159 -8.28 17.13 -0.84
CA ARG A 159 -7.80 16.34 -1.98
C ARG A 159 -6.36 16.75 -2.34
N PRO A 160 -5.41 15.81 -2.44
CA PRO A 160 -4.08 16.12 -2.95
C PRO A 160 -4.17 16.47 -4.45
N ASP A 161 -3.70 17.66 -4.82
CA ASP A 161 -3.57 18.07 -6.22
C ASP A 161 -2.18 18.66 -6.50
N GLY A 162 -1.48 18.01 -7.44
CA GLY A 162 -0.14 18.39 -7.89
C GLY A 162 0.95 17.34 -7.64
N LYS A 163 2.17 17.69 -8.05
CA LYS A 163 3.37 16.87 -7.87
C LYS A 163 3.83 16.89 -6.40
N PRO A 164 4.61 15.90 -5.93
CA PRO A 164 5.01 15.83 -4.52
C PRO A 164 5.65 17.10 -3.95
N LEU A 165 6.49 17.80 -4.74
CA LEU A 165 7.10 19.06 -4.32
C LEU A 165 6.09 20.21 -4.20
N GLU A 166 5.10 20.25 -5.10
CA GLU A 166 4.01 21.22 -5.06
C GLU A 166 3.09 20.97 -3.86
N LEU A 167 2.81 19.70 -3.54
CA LEU A 167 2.03 19.32 -2.35
C LEU A 167 2.72 19.79 -1.07
N ILE A 168 4.05 19.66 -0.97
CA ILE A 168 4.81 20.16 0.18
C ILE A 168 4.70 21.68 0.28
N ALA A 169 4.79 22.40 -0.84
CA ALA A 169 4.64 23.86 -0.84
C ALA A 169 3.22 24.30 -0.44
N LYS A 170 2.19 23.50 -0.76
CA LYS A 170 0.78 23.75 -0.42
C LYS A 170 0.39 23.36 1.02
N ILE A 171 1.31 22.85 1.84
CA ILE A 171 1.01 22.45 3.25
C ILE A 171 0.26 23.55 4.04
N PRO A 172 0.68 24.83 4.03
CA PRO A 172 -0.04 25.87 4.76
C PRO A 172 -1.49 26.04 4.28
N GLN A 173 -1.72 25.93 2.97
CA GLN A 173 -3.04 26.00 2.37
C GLN A 173 -3.91 24.81 2.82
N PHE A 174 -3.37 23.59 2.82
CA PHE A 174 -4.11 22.41 3.28
C PHE A 174 -4.53 22.50 4.75
N VAL A 175 -3.73 23.14 5.60
CA VAL A 175 -4.09 23.39 7.00
C VAL A 175 -5.24 24.41 7.11
N MET A 176 -5.26 25.43 6.23
CA MET A 176 -6.35 26.41 6.19
C MET A 176 -7.65 25.84 5.62
N GLU A 177 -7.55 24.95 4.64
CA GLU A 177 -8.69 24.29 3.97
C GLU A 177 -9.13 22.98 4.64
N MET A 178 -8.48 22.61 5.76
CA MET A 178 -8.76 21.39 6.51
C MET A 178 -10.25 21.26 6.82
N ASN A 179 -10.81 20.08 6.58
CA ASN A 179 -12.11 19.70 7.12
C ASN A 179 -11.95 19.37 8.62
N PRO A 180 -12.52 20.14 9.55
CA PRO A 180 -12.23 20.00 10.98
C PRO A 180 -12.49 18.61 11.55
N LEU A 181 -13.57 17.93 11.13
CA LEU A 181 -13.91 16.60 11.64
C LEU A 181 -12.98 15.52 11.08
N VAL A 182 -12.66 15.58 9.79
CA VAL A 182 -11.71 14.63 9.17
C VAL A 182 -10.30 14.86 9.72
N GLY A 183 -9.86 16.12 9.83
CA GLY A 183 -8.59 16.50 10.43
C GLY A 183 -8.47 16.03 11.89
N LEU A 184 -9.54 16.14 12.68
CA LEU A 184 -9.57 15.60 14.04
C LEU A 184 -9.35 14.08 14.06
N ILE A 185 -10.01 13.33 13.17
CA ILE A 185 -9.81 11.88 13.03
C ILE A 185 -8.37 11.57 12.62
N GLY A 186 -7.80 12.33 11.68
CA GLY A 186 -6.41 12.19 11.24
C GLY A 186 -5.41 12.43 12.37
N ILE A 187 -5.56 13.53 13.12
CA ILE A 187 -4.71 13.86 14.28
C ILE A 187 -4.87 12.78 15.37
N MET A 188 -6.10 12.36 15.68
CA MET A 188 -6.37 11.28 16.63
C MET A 188 -5.68 9.98 16.23
N SER A 189 -5.72 9.64 14.94
CA SER A 189 -5.05 8.44 14.40
C SER A 189 -3.54 8.50 14.63
N LEU A 190 -2.90 9.65 14.35
CA LEU A 190 -1.48 9.86 14.62
C LEU A 190 -1.17 9.80 16.11
N LEU A 191 -1.97 10.45 16.96
CA LEU A 191 -1.80 10.41 18.40
C LEU A 191 -1.89 9.00 18.95
N ILE A 192 -2.85 8.19 18.49
CA ILE A 192 -2.96 6.77 18.86
C ILE A 192 -1.69 6.02 18.44
N MET A 193 -1.24 6.17 17.20
CA MET A 193 -0.03 5.50 16.72
C MET A 193 1.23 5.86 17.53
N PHE A 194 1.47 7.14 17.80
CA PHE A 194 2.62 7.57 18.60
C PHE A 194 2.49 7.16 20.06
N SER A 195 1.31 7.31 20.67
CA SER A 195 1.06 6.91 22.05
C SER A 195 1.24 5.41 22.26
N TYR A 196 0.90 4.61 21.24
CA TYR A 196 1.05 3.16 21.26
C TYR A 196 2.52 2.73 21.41
N LEU A 197 3.49 3.52 20.93
CA LEU A 197 4.92 3.24 21.10
C LEU A 197 5.36 3.23 22.57
N PHE A 198 4.67 3.98 23.43
CA PHE A 198 4.96 4.07 24.87
C PHE A 198 4.29 2.96 25.70
N ILE A 199 3.36 2.20 25.10
CA ILE A 199 2.67 1.10 25.80
C ILE A 199 3.64 -0.07 25.95
N LYS A 200 3.94 -0.46 27.19
CA LYS A 200 4.82 -1.61 27.50
C LYS A 200 4.06 -2.91 27.82
N ASN A 201 2.74 -2.83 27.99
CA ASN A 201 1.94 -3.99 28.40
C ASN A 201 1.86 -5.04 27.26
N PRO A 202 2.37 -6.26 27.47
CA PRO A 202 2.42 -7.28 26.42
C PRO A 202 1.02 -7.71 25.94
N LYS A 203 -0.02 -7.63 26.79
CA LYS A 203 -1.39 -7.98 26.40
C LYS A 203 -1.97 -7.01 25.37
N ILE A 204 -1.63 -5.73 25.48
CA ILE A 204 -2.10 -4.69 24.54
C ILE A 204 -1.30 -4.78 23.23
N LYS A 205 -0.02 -5.16 23.31
CA LYS A 205 0.85 -5.33 22.14
C LYS A 205 0.44 -6.44 21.17
N VAL A 206 -0.49 -7.31 21.59
CA VAL A 206 -1.09 -8.33 20.71
C VAL A 206 -1.88 -7.68 19.58
N ILE A 207 -2.55 -6.55 19.83
CA ILE A 207 -3.35 -5.86 18.81
C ILE A 207 -2.48 -4.79 18.16
N PRO A 208 -2.13 -4.89 16.86
CA PRO A 208 -1.25 -3.92 16.21
C PRO A 208 -1.74 -2.47 16.29
N ALA A 209 -0.82 -1.50 16.30
CA ALA A 209 -1.18 -0.08 16.35
C ALA A 209 -2.18 0.36 15.26
N PRO A 210 -2.03 -0.05 13.97
CA PRO A 210 -3.02 0.30 12.94
C PRO A 210 -4.41 -0.26 13.23
N MET A 211 -4.51 -1.41 13.89
CA MET A 211 -5.80 -1.98 14.27
C MET A 211 -6.45 -1.20 15.41
N VAL A 212 -5.68 -0.72 16.37
CA VAL A 212 -6.20 0.16 17.44
C VAL A 212 -6.75 1.45 16.84
N VAL A 213 -6.07 2.03 15.85
CA VAL A 213 -6.60 3.18 15.10
C VAL A 213 -7.95 2.86 14.49
N LEU A 214 -8.06 1.78 13.71
CA LEU A 214 -9.33 1.38 13.09
C LEU A 214 -10.44 1.10 14.11
N LEU A 215 -10.13 0.46 15.23
CA LEU A 215 -11.09 0.18 16.31
C LEU A 215 -11.67 1.45 16.94
N VAL A 216 -10.97 2.58 16.86
CA VAL A 216 -11.45 3.87 17.38
C VAL A 216 -12.10 4.70 16.27
N THR A 217 -11.48 4.78 15.09
CA THR A 217 -11.92 5.68 14.04
C THR A 217 -13.16 5.17 13.29
N VAL A 218 -13.32 3.85 13.13
CA VAL A 218 -14.51 3.28 12.45
C VAL A 218 -15.78 3.53 13.26
N PRO A 219 -15.87 3.20 14.57
CA PRO A 219 -17.05 3.53 15.36
C PRO A 219 -17.32 5.03 15.42
N LEU A 220 -16.28 5.86 15.48
CA LEU A 220 -16.43 7.31 15.43
C LEU A 220 -17.01 7.79 14.10
N ALA A 221 -16.54 7.25 12.97
CA ALA A 221 -17.09 7.56 11.66
C ALA A 221 -18.55 7.08 11.50
N MET A 222 -18.91 5.95 12.12
CA MET A 222 -20.29 5.46 12.17
C MET A 222 -21.17 6.40 13.02
N TYR A 223 -20.70 6.82 14.18
CA TYR A 223 -21.41 7.76 15.06
C TYR A 223 -21.64 9.12 14.38
N LEU A 224 -20.65 9.60 13.62
CA LEU A 224 -20.73 10.83 12.84
C LEU A 224 -21.48 10.67 11.50
N ASN A 225 -22.01 9.47 11.20
CA ASN A 225 -22.79 9.15 10.00
C ASN A 225 -22.08 9.47 8.67
N PHE A 226 -20.78 9.15 8.55
CA PHE A 226 -20.02 9.31 7.30
C PHE A 226 -20.62 8.55 6.10
N SER A 227 -21.52 7.60 6.34
CA SER A 227 -22.22 6.85 5.29
C SER A 227 -23.27 7.67 4.53
N GLN A 228 -23.68 8.84 5.02
CA GLN A 228 -24.62 9.73 4.34
C GLN A 228 -23.92 11.02 3.95
N GLU A 229 -24.22 11.52 2.75
CA GLU A 229 -23.75 12.84 2.29
C GLU A 229 -24.46 13.91 3.12
N GLN A 230 -23.69 14.68 3.89
CA GLN A 230 -24.19 15.71 4.78
C GLN A 230 -23.26 16.92 4.77
N THR A 231 -23.81 18.10 5.00
CA THR A 231 -23.04 19.31 5.24
C THR A 231 -23.20 19.73 6.68
N TYR A 232 -22.12 20.21 7.29
CA TYR A 232 -22.13 20.78 8.62
C TYR A 232 -21.41 22.13 8.61
N SER A 233 -21.89 23.04 9.45
CA SER A 233 -21.24 24.34 9.62
C SER A 233 -20.27 24.27 10.81
N PHE A 234 -19.05 24.72 10.59
CA PHE A 234 -18.07 24.93 11.66
C PHE A 234 -17.39 26.28 11.46
N ASN A 235 -17.38 27.10 12.51
CA ASN A 235 -16.80 28.45 12.47
C ASN A 235 -17.33 29.32 11.30
N GLY A 236 -18.61 29.18 10.95
CA GLY A 236 -19.24 29.94 9.85
C GLY A 236 -18.88 29.47 8.44
N GLN A 237 -18.11 28.38 8.29
CA GLN A 237 -17.82 27.73 7.01
C GLN A 237 -18.58 26.41 6.89
N GLU A 238 -19.02 26.07 5.69
CA GLU A 238 -19.68 24.80 5.42
C GLU A 238 -18.68 23.75 4.95
N TYR A 239 -18.78 22.56 5.54
CA TYR A 239 -17.94 21.42 5.23
C TYR A 239 -18.81 20.22 4.89
N SER A 240 -18.44 19.49 3.84
CA SER A 240 -19.12 18.24 3.48
C SER A 240 -18.48 17.03 4.16
N LEU A 241 -19.30 16.16 4.74
CA LEU A 241 -19.00 14.79 5.12
C LEU A 241 -19.75 13.84 4.20
N GLY A 242 -19.14 12.69 3.93
CA GLY A 242 -19.78 11.67 3.12
C GLY A 242 -18.86 10.52 2.79
N LYS A 243 -19.31 9.70 1.84
CA LYS A 243 -18.66 8.43 1.50
C LYS A 243 -17.27 8.61 0.91
N ARG A 244 -16.96 9.79 0.38
CA ARG A 244 -15.64 10.13 -0.20
C ARG A 244 -14.47 10.01 0.77
N PHE A 245 -14.71 10.08 2.08
CA PHE A 245 -13.68 9.90 3.11
C PHE A 245 -13.58 8.46 3.62
N LEU A 246 -14.47 7.59 3.16
CA LEU A 246 -14.45 6.16 3.48
C LEU A 246 -13.74 5.40 2.36
N VAL A 247 -13.13 4.28 2.73
CA VAL A 247 -12.58 3.35 1.75
C VAL A 247 -13.74 2.62 1.07
N SER A 248 -13.87 2.79 -0.24
CA SER A 248 -14.87 2.08 -1.04
C SER A 248 -14.44 0.62 -1.25
N VAL A 249 -15.10 -0.29 -0.54
CA VAL A 249 -14.97 -1.73 -0.76
C VAL A 249 -16.25 -2.22 -1.44
N PRO A 250 -16.16 -2.89 -2.61
CA PRO A 250 -17.34 -3.45 -3.27
C PRO A 250 -18.04 -4.45 -2.34
N GLU A 251 -19.37 -4.46 -2.32
CA GLU A 251 -20.15 -5.42 -1.52
C GLU A 251 -19.80 -6.88 -1.86
N ASN A 252 -19.41 -7.11 -3.12
CA ASN A 252 -18.91 -8.38 -3.62
C ASN A 252 -17.47 -8.22 -4.14
N MET A 253 -16.50 -8.81 -3.44
CA MET A 253 -15.09 -8.73 -3.82
C MET A 253 -14.80 -9.27 -5.24
N PHE A 254 -15.61 -10.21 -5.73
CA PHE A 254 -15.46 -10.79 -7.06
C PHE A 254 -15.82 -9.81 -8.21
N HIS A 255 -16.72 -8.86 -7.98
CA HIS A 255 -17.03 -7.83 -8.98
C HIS A 255 -15.90 -6.81 -9.14
N ALA A 256 -14.93 -6.80 -8.23
CA ALA A 256 -13.74 -5.97 -8.33
C ALA A 256 -12.66 -6.55 -9.26
N ILE A 257 -12.80 -7.81 -9.65
CA ILE A 257 -11.85 -8.48 -10.54
C ILE A 257 -12.07 -7.92 -11.95
N THR A 258 -10.99 -7.39 -12.52
CA THR A 258 -10.97 -6.90 -13.89
C THR A 258 -9.78 -7.50 -14.64
N PHE A 259 -9.89 -7.53 -15.96
CA PHE A 259 -8.83 -8.02 -16.82
C PHE A 259 -7.89 -6.89 -17.26
N PRO A 260 -6.59 -7.19 -17.40
CA PRO A 260 -5.60 -6.25 -17.90
C PRO A 260 -5.97 -5.76 -19.30
N ASP A 261 -5.64 -4.51 -19.58
CA ASP A 261 -5.67 -3.94 -20.92
C ASP A 261 -4.23 -3.82 -21.44
N PHE A 262 -3.90 -4.56 -22.49
CA PHE A 262 -2.56 -4.59 -23.06
C PHE A 262 -2.32 -3.49 -24.11
N SER A 263 -3.33 -2.68 -24.45
CA SER A 263 -3.18 -1.59 -25.43
C SER A 263 -2.13 -0.55 -24.99
N GLY A 264 -1.93 -0.38 -23.68
CA GLY A 264 -0.89 0.50 -23.13
C GLY A 264 0.54 0.11 -23.53
N LEU A 265 0.79 -1.16 -23.85
CA LEU A 265 2.09 -1.67 -24.30
C LEU A 265 2.46 -1.22 -25.73
N LEU A 266 1.50 -0.71 -26.49
CA LEU A 266 1.73 -0.10 -27.80
C LEU A 266 2.35 1.30 -27.68
N THR A 267 2.45 1.84 -26.46
CA THR A 267 2.95 3.18 -26.19
C THR A 267 4.36 3.16 -25.57
N PRO A 268 5.18 4.21 -25.77
CA PRO A 268 6.45 4.37 -25.06
C PRO A 268 6.27 4.40 -23.54
N THR A 269 5.16 4.98 -23.06
CA THR A 269 4.78 5.03 -21.65
C THR A 269 4.66 3.62 -21.05
N GLY A 270 4.00 2.69 -21.75
CA GLY A 270 3.90 1.30 -21.30
C GLY A 270 5.27 0.67 -21.08
N TRP A 271 6.16 0.74 -22.06
CA TRP A 271 7.50 0.15 -21.96
C TRP A 271 8.38 0.81 -20.89
N LYS A 272 8.27 2.14 -20.72
CA LYS A 272 8.92 2.86 -19.62
C LYS A 272 8.54 2.25 -18.27
N TYR A 273 7.25 2.04 -18.01
CA TYR A 273 6.78 1.48 -16.74
C TYR A 273 7.04 -0.02 -16.61
N VAL A 274 7.02 -0.79 -17.71
CA VAL A 274 7.45 -2.20 -17.70
C VAL A 274 8.88 -2.34 -17.17
N VAL A 275 9.80 -1.49 -17.65
CA VAL A 275 11.20 -1.49 -17.19
C VAL A 275 11.29 -1.03 -15.72
N MET A 276 10.57 0.03 -15.34
CA MET A 276 10.59 0.52 -13.95
C MET A 276 10.07 -0.51 -12.96
N PHE A 277 8.91 -1.13 -13.22
CA PHE A 277 8.33 -2.16 -12.36
C PHE A 277 9.24 -3.39 -12.27
N SER A 278 9.76 -3.87 -13.39
CA SER A 278 10.60 -5.08 -13.40
C SER A 278 11.92 -4.86 -12.65
N LEU A 279 12.60 -3.72 -12.83
CA LEU A 279 13.86 -3.44 -12.15
C LEU A 279 13.65 -3.15 -10.66
N ILE A 280 12.78 -2.19 -10.33
CA ILE A 280 12.62 -1.76 -8.93
C ILE A 280 11.93 -2.85 -8.11
N GLY A 281 10.96 -3.56 -8.68
CA GLY A 281 10.33 -4.71 -8.02
C GLY A 281 11.31 -5.84 -7.73
N SER A 282 12.29 -6.07 -8.61
CA SER A 282 13.35 -7.07 -8.38
C SER A 282 14.29 -6.63 -7.26
N ILE A 283 14.70 -5.36 -7.25
CA ILE A 283 15.58 -4.80 -6.21
C ILE A 283 14.90 -4.85 -4.84
N GLU A 284 13.66 -4.38 -4.71
CA GLU A 284 12.89 -4.44 -3.46
C GLU A 284 12.74 -5.86 -2.93
N SER A 285 12.48 -6.83 -3.82
CA SER A 285 12.35 -8.24 -3.46
C SER A 285 13.66 -8.82 -2.92
N LEU A 286 14.79 -8.51 -3.58
CA LEU A 286 16.13 -8.96 -3.15
C LEU A 286 16.54 -8.32 -1.82
N LEU A 287 16.25 -7.03 -1.63
CA LEU A 287 16.56 -6.32 -0.38
C LEU A 287 15.73 -6.85 0.79
N SER A 288 14.46 -7.17 0.55
CA SER A 288 13.57 -7.75 1.56
C SER A 288 14.02 -9.15 1.97
N ALA A 289 14.41 -10.00 1.00
CA ALA A 289 15.00 -11.30 1.28
C ALA A 289 16.27 -11.15 2.13
N LYS A 290 17.20 -10.27 1.74
CA LYS A 290 18.45 -10.02 2.47
C LYS A 290 18.25 -9.46 3.87
N ALA A 291 17.21 -8.64 4.07
CA ALA A 291 16.88 -8.12 5.39
C ALA A 291 16.40 -9.22 6.33
N ILE A 292 15.67 -10.21 5.79
CA ILE A 292 15.19 -11.38 6.54
C ILE A 292 16.35 -12.34 6.82
N ASP A 293 17.21 -12.61 5.82
CA ASP A 293 18.42 -13.42 6.00
C ASP A 293 19.38 -12.86 7.07
N GLY A 294 19.29 -11.56 7.38
CA GLY A 294 20.07 -10.92 8.46
C GLY A 294 19.41 -10.97 9.83
N ILE A 295 18.13 -11.36 9.91
CA ILE A 295 17.36 -11.59 11.15
C ILE A 295 17.37 -13.08 11.51
N ASP A 296 17.41 -13.96 10.49
CA ASP A 296 17.65 -15.41 10.60
C ASP A 296 19.07 -15.75 11.09
#